data_AF-A0A7W0RT69-F1
#
_entry.id   AF-A0A7W0RT69-F1
#
_cell.length_a   1.000
_cell.length_b   1.000
_cell.length_c   1.000
_cell.angle_alpha   90.00
_cell.angle_beta   90.00
_cell.angle_gamma   90.00
#
_symmetry.space_group_name_H-M   'P 1'
#
loop_
_entity.id
_entity.type
_entity.pdbx_description
1 polymer ?
#
loop_
_entity_poly.entity_id
_entity_poly.type
_entity_poly.pdbx_seq_one_letter_code
_entity_poly.pdbx_strand_id
1 'polypeptide(L)'
;MKNRASSHLIALLLIIAFQVVGYVAVYRSALLRGYEPSIVGAARDLLLYVPILGLVLWLSRRFKYAGNWTVYTAAILLFSVGMLVQYRLYSDPEYNSRNKAEARAQKTLV
;
A
#
# COMPACT_ATOMS: atom_id res chain seq x y z
N MET A 1 -9.31 -8.95 -25.91
CA MET A 1 -9.71 -9.69 -24.69
C MET A 1 -10.73 -8.86 -23.93
N LYS A 2 -11.96 -9.35 -23.77
CA LYS A 2 -13.06 -8.58 -23.16
C LYS A 2 -12.99 -8.75 -21.64
N ASN A 3 -12.34 -7.82 -20.94
CA ASN A 3 -12.19 -7.89 -19.48
C ASN A 3 -13.40 -7.30 -18.77
N ARG A 4 -14.07 -8.09 -17.94
CA ARG A 4 -15.22 -7.64 -17.15
C ARG A 4 -14.75 -6.81 -15.96
N ALA A 5 -15.37 -5.65 -15.74
CA ALA A 5 -15.08 -4.79 -14.59
C ALA A 5 -15.20 -5.55 -13.24
N SER A 6 -16.10 -6.53 -13.14
CA SER A 6 -16.27 -7.37 -11.94
C SER A 6 -15.02 -8.17 -11.57
N SER A 7 -14.31 -8.73 -12.55
CA SER A 7 -13.07 -9.48 -12.30
C SER A 7 -11.96 -8.56 -11.79
N HIS A 8 -11.91 -7.32 -12.29
CA HIS A 8 -10.95 -6.32 -11.83
C HIS A 8 -11.33 -5.74 -10.46
N LEU A 9 -12.62 -5.64 -10.14
CA LEU A 9 -13.05 -5.29 -8.79
C LEU A 9 -12.56 -6.35 -7.78
N ILE A 10 -12.69 -7.64 -8.10
CA ILE A 10 -12.14 -8.71 -7.26
C ILE A 10 -10.61 -8.59 -7.14
N ALA A 11 -9.91 -8.33 -8.25
CA ALA A 11 -8.46 -8.11 -8.21
C ALA A 11 -8.07 -6.93 -7.31
N LEU A 12 -8.81 -5.82 -7.35
CA LEU A 12 -8.58 -4.66 -6.48
C LEU A 12 -8.81 -5.01 -5.01
N LEU A 13 -9.85 -5.77 -4.70
CA LEU A 13 -10.10 -6.24 -3.32
C LEU A 13 -8.97 -7.15 -2.83
N LEU A 14 -8.43 -8.02 -3.69
CA LEU A 14 -7.26 -8.85 -3.37
C LEU A 14 -6.01 -8.00 -3.13
N ILE A 15 -5.80 -6.96 -3.94
CA ILE A 15 -4.70 -6.00 -3.75
C ILE A 15 -4.83 -5.29 -2.40
N ILE A 16 -6.03 -4.83 -2.04
CA ILE A 16 -6.29 -4.19 -0.74
C ILE A 16 -6.03 -5.16 0.40
N ALA A 17 -6.52 -6.40 0.30
CA ALA A 17 -6.29 -7.42 1.32
C ALA A 17 -4.78 -7.72 1.49
N PHE A 18 -4.04 -7.85 0.38
CA PHE A 18 -2.59 -7.99 0.41
C PHE A 18 -1.92 -6.79 1.10
N GLN A 19 -2.44 -5.59 0.86
CA GLN A 19 -1.88 -4.37 1.42
C GLN A 19 -2.10 -4.28 2.94
N VAL A 20 -3.28 -4.67 3.42
CA VAL A 20 -3.56 -4.80 4.87
C VAL A 20 -2.60 -5.79 5.52
N VAL A 21 -2.43 -6.98 4.93
CA VAL A 21 -1.50 -8.00 5.44
C VAL A 21 -0.07 -7.47 5.45
N GLY A 22 0.35 -6.77 4.39
CA GLY A 22 1.66 -6.12 4.30
C GLY A 22 1.89 -5.10 5.41
N TYR A 23 0.91 -4.22 5.68
CA TYR A 23 1.02 -3.24 6.76
C TYR A 23 1.08 -3.90 8.15
N VAL A 24 0.28 -4.95 8.39
CA VAL A 24 0.35 -5.72 9.63
C VAL A 24 1.72 -6.38 9.79
N ALA A 25 2.27 -6.98 8.73
CA ALA A 25 3.58 -7.60 8.77
C ALA A 25 4.69 -6.59 9.08
N VAL A 26 4.66 -5.41 8.44
CA VAL A 26 5.59 -4.31 8.72
C VAL A 26 5.46 -3.87 10.17
N TYR A 27 4.24 -3.60 10.64
CA TYR A 27 3.96 -3.18 12.01
C TYR A 27 4.50 -4.17 13.03
N ARG A 28 4.21 -5.47 12.85
CA ARG A 28 4.72 -6.54 13.73
C ARG A 28 6.25 -6.63 13.69
N SER A 29 6.87 -6.55 12.51
CA SER A 29 8.32 -6.64 12.38
C SER A 29 9.06 -5.45 13.01
N ALA A 30 8.44 -4.28 12.99
CA ALA A 30 8.97 -3.07 13.62
C ALA A 30 8.91 -3.13 15.15
N LEU A 31 7.79 -3.62 15.71
CA LEU A 31 7.67 -3.83 17.15
C LEU A 31 8.75 -4.78 17.68
N LEU A 32 9.06 -5.86 16.93
CA LEU A 32 10.17 -6.77 17.26
C LEU A 32 11.55 -6.11 17.21
N ARG A 33 11.68 -4.99 16.49
CA ARG A 33 12.90 -4.18 16.38
C ARG A 33 12.94 -3.01 17.39
N GLY A 34 11.94 -2.89 18.26
CA GLY A 34 11.91 -1.89 19.33
C GLY A 34 11.39 -0.51 18.91
N TYR A 35 10.67 -0.39 17.80
CA TYR A 35 10.03 0.87 17.41
C TYR A 35 8.57 0.66 16.95
N GLU A 36 7.76 1.71 17.09
CA GLU A 36 6.32 1.66 16.76
C GLU A 36 6.01 2.44 15.47
N PRO A 37 5.57 1.75 14.40
CA PRO A 37 5.13 2.42 13.16
C PRO A 37 3.81 3.17 13.32
N SER A 38 3.63 4.22 12.51
CA SER A 38 2.42 5.05 12.54
C SER A 38 1.20 4.33 11.95
N ILE A 39 0.24 3.98 12.82
CA ILE A 39 -1.06 3.44 12.40
C ILE A 39 -1.82 4.45 11.50
N VAL A 40 -1.66 5.75 11.76
CA VAL A 40 -2.29 6.82 10.97
C VAL A 40 -1.79 6.81 9.52
N GLY A 41 -0.49 6.55 9.31
CA GLY A 41 0.09 6.40 7.98
C GLY A 41 -0.54 5.24 7.21
N ALA A 42 -0.65 4.06 7.84
CA ALA A 42 -1.30 2.90 7.23
C ALA A 42 -2.78 3.15 6.92
N ALA A 43 -3.52 3.79 7.84
CA ALA A 43 -4.93 4.12 7.63
C ALA A 43 -5.13 5.09 6.46
N ARG A 44 -4.30 6.15 6.38
CA ARG A 44 -4.33 7.10 5.25
C ARG A 44 -4.11 6.39 3.92
N ASP A 45 -3.12 5.51 3.84
CA ASP A 45 -2.83 4.80 2.60
C ASP A 45 -3.98 3.86 2.20
N LEU A 46 -4.62 3.20 3.18
CA LEU A 46 -5.82 2.38 2.91
C LEU A 46 -7.00 3.23 2.43
N LEU A 47 -7.16 4.46 2.93
CA LEU A 47 -8.20 5.39 2.47
C LEU A 47 -8.02 5.80 1.01
N LEU A 48 -6.80 5.75 0.44
CA LEU A 48 -6.57 6.04 -0.98
C LEU A 48 -7.25 5.03 -1.92
N TYR A 49 -7.60 3.82 -1.44
CA TYR A 49 -8.38 2.88 -2.23
C TYR A 49 -9.86 3.25 -2.36
N VAL A 50 -10.41 4.10 -1.47
CA VAL A 50 -11.80 4.55 -1.54
C VAL A 50 -12.10 5.28 -2.87
N PRO A 51 -11.37 6.34 -3.25
CA PRO A 51 -11.58 6.99 -4.54
C PRO A 51 -11.25 6.08 -5.73
N ILE A 52 -10.30 5.15 -5.59
CA ILE A 52 -9.97 4.15 -6.62
C ILE A 52 -11.17 3.23 -6.89
N LEU A 53 -11.73 2.61 -5.85
CA LEU A 53 -12.93 1.78 -5.97
C LEU A 53 -14.13 2.59 -6.48
N GLY A 54 -14.28 3.83 -5.98
CA GLY A 54 -15.29 4.77 -6.45
C GLY A 54 -15.21 5.02 -7.95
N LEU A 55 -14.01 5.23 -8.49
CA LEU A 55 -13.78 5.40 -9.93
C LEU A 55 -14.20 4.17 -10.74
N VAL A 56 -13.85 2.96 -10.29
CA VAL A 56 -14.25 1.73 -10.99
C VAL A 56 -15.77 1.60 -11.02
N LEU A 57 -16.44 1.80 -9.89
CA LEU A 57 -17.89 1.71 -9.79
C LEU A 57 -18.58 2.79 -10.64
N TRP A 58 -18.07 4.02 -10.61
CA TRP A 58 -18.61 5.15 -11.38
C TRP A 58 -18.44 4.95 -12.89
N LEU A 59 -17.24 4.62 -13.37
CA LEU A 59 -16.98 4.36 -14.79
C LEU A 59 -17.77 3.14 -15.30
N SER A 60 -17.87 2.08 -14.49
CA SER A 60 -18.60 0.87 -14.85
C SER A 60 -20.11 1.10 -14.91
N ARG A 61 -20.69 1.84 -13.95
CA ARG A 61 -22.14 2.03 -13.88
C ARG A 61 -22.64 3.22 -14.70
N ARG A 62 -21.97 4.37 -14.63
CA ARG A 62 -22.44 5.61 -15.28
C ARG A 62 -22.06 5.68 -16.75
N PHE A 63 -20.84 5.27 -17.09
CA PHE A 63 -20.29 5.35 -18.45
C PHE A 63 -20.28 4.01 -19.18
N LYS A 64 -20.62 2.91 -18.49
CA LYS A 64 -20.62 1.54 -19.05
C LYS A 64 -19.29 1.24 -19.75
N TYR A 65 -18.18 1.69 -19.14
CA TYR A 65 -16.87 1.60 -19.75
C TYR A 65 -16.51 0.14 -20.09
N ALA A 66 -16.30 -0.10 -21.38
CA ALA A 66 -16.01 -1.42 -21.95
C ALA A 66 -14.54 -1.58 -22.41
N GLY A 67 -13.67 -0.66 -22.00
CA GLY A 67 -12.25 -0.67 -22.36
C GLY A 67 -11.39 -1.60 -21.51
N ASN A 68 -10.08 -1.42 -21.58
CA ASN A 68 -9.11 -2.33 -20.96
C ASN A 68 -8.82 -1.98 -19.49
N TRP A 69 -9.47 -2.69 -18.58
CA TRP A 69 -9.27 -2.57 -17.13
C TRP A 69 -7.91 -3.11 -16.63
N THR A 70 -7.14 -3.82 -17.46
CA THR A 70 -5.83 -4.37 -17.08
C THR A 70 -4.83 -3.25 -16.79
N VAL A 71 -4.77 -2.22 -17.64
CA VAL A 71 -3.82 -1.11 -17.45
C VAL A 71 -4.12 -0.38 -16.14
N TYR A 72 -5.41 -0.14 -15.88
CA TYR A 72 -5.86 0.44 -14.61
C TYR A 72 -5.41 -0.41 -13.42
N THR A 73 -5.72 -1.70 -13.44
CA THR A 73 -5.42 -2.59 -12.31
C THR A 73 -3.92 -2.78 -12.10
N ALA A 74 -3.13 -2.85 -13.18
CA ALA A 74 -1.68 -2.93 -13.12
C ALA A 74 -1.07 -1.66 -12.52
N ALA A 75 -1.59 -0.48 -12.88
CA ALA A 75 -1.16 0.78 -12.27
C ALA A 75 -1.47 0.80 -10.77
N ILE A 76 -2.66 0.35 -10.35
CA ILE A 76 -3.00 0.25 -8.92
C ILE A 76 -2.12 -0.77 -8.20
N LEU A 77 -1.79 -1.90 -8.82
CA LEU A 77 -0.88 -2.89 -8.25
C LEU A 77 0.51 -2.28 -8.00
N LEU A 78 1.08 -1.60 -9.00
CA LEU A 78 2.39 -0.93 -8.86
C LEU A 78 2.36 0.16 -7.80
N PHE A 79 1.29 0.96 -7.78
CA PHE A 79 1.06 1.97 -6.76
C PHE A 79 1.02 1.35 -5.35
N SER A 80 0.34 0.21 -5.19
CA SER A 80 0.22 -0.52 -3.92
C SER A 80 1.58 -1.01 -3.40
N VAL A 81 2.40 -1.57 -4.30
CA VAL A 81 3.78 -1.95 -3.97
C VAL A 81 4.58 -0.75 -3.50
N GLY A 82 4.47 0.38 -4.20
CA GLY A 82 5.12 1.64 -3.82
C GLY A 82 4.71 2.11 -2.42
N MET A 83 3.40 2.11 -2.11
CA MET A 83 2.89 2.50 -0.79
C MET A 83 3.40 1.57 0.32
N LEU A 84 3.43 0.25 0.11
CA LEU A 84 3.96 -0.69 1.10
C LEU A 84 5.42 -0.40 1.44
N VAL A 85 6.23 -0.18 0.39
CA VAL A 85 7.66 0.12 0.54
C VAL A 85 7.86 1.46 1.23
N GLN A 86 7.10 2.49 0.85
CA GLN A 86 7.14 3.81 1.50
C GLN A 86 6.76 3.71 2.97
N TYR A 87 5.67 3.01 3.31
CA TYR A 87 5.27 2.82 4.70
C TYR A 87 6.37 2.15 5.51
N ARG A 88 7.00 1.08 4.99
CA ARG A 88 8.13 0.43 5.63
C ARG A 88 9.29 1.39 5.86
N LEU A 89 9.68 2.16 4.83
CA LEU A 89 10.82 3.06 4.90
C LEU A 89 10.59 4.22 5.88
N TYR A 90 9.44 4.90 5.78
CA TYR A 90 9.12 6.03 6.66
C TYR A 90 8.82 5.63 8.10
N SER A 91 8.51 4.36 8.34
CA SER A 91 8.37 3.81 9.69
C SER A 91 9.71 3.48 10.34
N ASP A 92 10.80 3.34 9.56
CA ASP A 92 12.11 3.03 10.12
C ASP A 92 12.75 4.29 10.74
N PRO A 93 13.10 4.30 12.05
CA PRO A 93 13.72 5.44 12.71
C PRO A 93 15.04 5.87 12.05
N GLU A 94 15.79 4.93 11.47
CA GLU A 94 17.04 5.24 10.76
C GLU A 94 16.78 6.17 9.57
N TYR A 95 15.66 5.97 8.87
CA TYR A 95 15.31 6.76 7.70
C TYR A 95 15.00 8.22 8.06
N ASN A 96 14.37 8.42 9.23
CA ASN A 96 14.00 9.73 9.76
C ASN A 96 15.13 10.41 10.57
N SER A 97 16.21 9.70 10.88
CA SER A 97 17.35 10.25 11.64
C SER A 97 18.16 11.24 10.80
N ARG A 98 18.53 12.39 11.40
CA ARG A 98 19.43 13.38 10.80
C ARG A 98 20.85 12.82 10.57
N ASN A 99 21.32 11.94 11.46
CA ASN A 99 22.60 11.23 11.37
C ASN A 99 22.38 9.72 11.16
N LYS A 100 22.16 9.33 9.91
CA LYS A 100 21.91 7.94 9.50
C LYS A 100 23.05 6.97 9.85
N ALA A 101 24.27 7.48 10.03
CA ALA A 101 25.44 6.70 10.43
C ALA A 101 25.43 6.31 11.93
N GLU A 102 25.03 7.23 12.82
CA GLU A 102 24.93 6.96 14.26
C GLU A 102 23.76 6.01 14.58
N ALA A 103 22.62 6.18 13.90
CA ALA A 103 21.47 5.29 14.07
C ALA A 103 21.77 3.84 13.65
N ARG A 104 22.62 3.64 12.64
CA ARG A 104 23.13 2.30 12.26
C ARG A 104 24.13 1.75 13.26
N ALA A 105 25.01 2.59 13.81
CA ALA A 105 26.00 2.16 14.80
C ALA A 105 25.36 1.67 16.11
N GLN A 106 24.25 2.28 16.54
CA GLN A 106 23.50 1.85 17.72
C GLN A 106 22.86 0.45 17.56
N LYS A 107 22.56 0.01 16.34
CA LYS A 107 22.05 -1.35 16.08
C LYS A 107 23.12 -2.45 16.11
N THR A 108 24.39 -2.10 15.93
CA THR A 108 25.50 -3.07 15.91
C THR A 108 26.13 -3.28 17.29
N LEU A 109 25.79 -2.42 18.26
CA LEU A 109 26.35 -2.41 19.62
C LEU A 109 25.43 -3.06 20.68
N VAL A 110 24.30 -3.65 20.26
CA VAL A 110 23.39 -4.49 21.07
C VAL A 110 23.44 -5.90 20.53
#